data_AF-A0AAE1RTT5-F1
#
_entry.id   AF-A0AAE1RTT5-F1
#
_cell.length_a   1.000
_cell.length_b   1.000
_cell.length_c   1.000
_cell.angle_alpha   90.00
_cell.angle_beta   90.00
_cell.angle_gamma   90.00
#
_symmetry.space_group_name_H-M   'P 1'
#
loop_
_entity.id
_entity.type
_entity.pdbx_description
1 polymer ?
#
loop_
_entity_poly.entity_id
_entity_poly.type
_entity_poly.pdbx_seq_one_letter_code
_entity_poly.pdbx_strand_id
1 'polypeptide(L)'
;MGFADPSKIAAVGISHGGFLTTHLIGQAPDKFAAAAARNPVCNFALMVGTTDIPDWCYYEAFGNEAKSNYTAAPSAEHLALFYDKSPISHVSKVKAPTLMILGAKDLRVPITDGLQYARALKENGRAG
;
A
#
# COMPACT_ATOMS: atom_id res chain seq x y z
N MET A 1 1.66 23.10 24.15
CA MET A 1 2.70 22.04 24.17
C MET A 1 2.24 20.91 23.27
N GLY A 2 3.12 20.35 22.44
CA GLY A 2 2.82 19.25 21.53
C GLY A 2 3.49 17.95 21.98
N PHE A 3 2.89 16.80 21.66
CA PHE A 3 3.39 15.47 22.02
C PHE A 3 4.56 14.98 21.16
N ALA A 4 4.83 15.60 20.00
CA ALA A 4 5.89 15.21 19.07
C ALA A 4 6.45 16.42 18.29
N ASP A 5 7.72 16.32 17.88
CA ASP A 5 8.37 17.24 16.94
C ASP A 5 7.94 16.89 15.50
N PRO A 6 7.23 17.78 14.78
CA PRO A 6 6.76 17.51 13.42
C PRO A 6 7.87 17.14 12.43
N SER A 7 9.11 17.58 12.68
CA SER A 7 10.26 17.28 11.82
C SER A 7 10.87 15.88 12.05
N LYS A 8 10.37 15.14 13.05
CA LYS A 8 10.93 13.84 13.48
C LYS A 8 9.90 12.70 13.50
N ILE A 9 8.78 12.88 12.82
CA ILE A 9 7.72 11.85 12.76
C ILE A 9 8.04 10.85 11.66
N ALA A 10 8.00 9.55 11.98
CA ALA A 10 8.13 8.47 11.02
C ALA A 10 6.89 7.58 11.01
N ALA A 11 6.56 7.02 9.84
CA ALA A 11 5.47 6.05 9.67
C ALA A 11 6.04 4.63 9.52
N VAL A 12 5.57 3.69 10.33
CA VAL A 12 6.06 2.31 10.30
C VAL A 12 4.90 1.32 10.38
N GLY A 13 4.93 0.28 9.55
CA GLY A 13 3.88 -0.73 9.58
C GLY A 13 4.20 -1.99 8.79
N ILE A 14 3.38 -3.03 9.05
CA ILE A 14 3.48 -4.35 8.43
C ILE A 14 2.15 -4.76 7.80
N SER A 15 2.17 -5.42 6.64
CA SER A 15 0.95 -5.92 5.97
C SER A 15 -0.06 -4.79 5.75
N HIS A 16 -1.27 -4.84 6.32
CA HIS A 16 -2.21 -3.72 6.30
C HIS A 16 -1.69 -2.46 7.02
N GLY A 17 -0.87 -2.59 8.08
CA GLY A 17 -0.15 -1.45 8.63
C GLY A 17 0.86 -0.85 7.64
N GLY A 18 1.41 -1.67 6.74
CA GLY A 18 2.24 -1.24 5.62
C GLY A 18 1.43 -0.53 4.52
N PHE A 19 0.20 -0.97 4.27
CA PHE A 19 -0.79 -0.21 3.48
C PHE A 19 -0.99 1.17 4.07
N LEU A 20 -1.33 1.27 5.36
CA LEU A 20 -1.52 2.56 6.02
C LEU A 20 -0.25 3.43 5.95
N THR A 21 0.93 2.84 6.17
CA THR A 21 2.21 3.56 6.07
C THR A 21 2.40 4.16 4.67
N THR A 22 2.28 3.35 3.62
CA THR A 22 2.48 3.79 2.23
C THR A 22 1.37 4.73 1.74
N HIS A 23 0.15 4.58 2.25
CA HIS A 23 -0.98 5.46 1.96
C HIS A 23 -0.78 6.84 2.60
N LEU A 24 -0.38 6.88 3.88
CA LEU A 24 -0.15 8.11 4.63
C LEU A 24 0.95 8.96 4.02
N ILE A 25 2.09 8.36 3.65
CA ILE A 25 3.20 9.12 3.04
C ILE A 25 2.87 9.63 1.62
N GLY A 26 1.93 8.98 0.92
CA GLY A 26 1.44 9.46 -0.37
C GLY A 26 0.40 10.57 -0.26
N GLN A 27 -0.49 10.48 0.74
CA GLN A 27 -1.56 11.48 0.94
C GLN A 27 -1.15 12.70 1.75
N ALA A 28 -0.20 12.55 2.67
CA ALA A 28 0.32 13.63 3.51
C ALA A 28 1.85 13.71 3.42
N PRO A 29 2.41 14.00 2.22
CA PRO A 29 3.82 13.81 1.92
C PRO A 29 4.78 14.70 2.72
N ASP A 30 4.29 15.79 3.31
CA ASP A 30 5.08 16.73 4.10
C ASP A 30 5.06 16.45 5.61
N LYS A 31 4.37 15.38 6.06
CA LYS A 31 4.21 15.06 7.49
C LYS A 31 5.25 14.08 8.05
N PHE A 32 5.99 13.39 7.19
CA PHE A 32 6.83 12.26 7.60
C PHE A 32 8.27 12.48 7.18
N ALA A 33 9.18 12.41 8.16
CA ALA A 33 10.62 12.49 7.94
C ALA A 33 11.18 11.22 7.29
N ALA A 34 10.57 10.07 7.55
CA ALA A 34 10.92 8.77 6.99
C ALA A 34 9.75 7.78 7.09
N ALA A 35 9.83 6.67 6.36
CA ALA A 35 8.92 5.55 6.51
C ALA A 35 9.61 4.18 6.39
N ALA A 36 9.01 3.16 7.02
CA ALA A 36 9.42 1.77 6.87
C ALA A 36 8.21 0.85 6.76
N ALA A 37 8.14 0.06 5.70
CA ALA A 37 7.00 -0.78 5.41
C ALA A 37 7.44 -2.23 5.15
N ARG A 38 6.94 -3.17 5.96
CA ARG A 38 7.24 -4.61 5.85
C ARG A 38 6.08 -5.37 5.22
N ASN A 39 6.35 -6.14 4.17
CA ASN A 39 5.37 -6.86 3.35
C ASN A 39 4.09 -6.01 3.14
N PRO A 40 4.21 -4.75 2.71
CA PRO A 40 3.08 -3.85 2.65
C PRO A 40 2.14 -4.24 1.53
N VAL A 41 0.84 -4.10 1.78
CA VAL A 41 -0.12 -4.05 0.68
C VAL A 41 -0.09 -2.66 0.07
N CYS A 42 0.20 -2.59 -1.22
CA CYS A 42 0.43 -1.38 -2.00
C CYS A 42 -0.53 -1.27 -3.19
N ASN A 43 -1.02 -2.38 -3.75
CA ASN A 43 -1.91 -2.38 -4.91
C ASN A 43 -2.91 -3.56 -4.90
N PHE A 44 -4.14 -3.30 -4.44
CA PHE A 44 -5.22 -4.29 -4.48
C PHE A 44 -5.50 -4.84 -5.88
N ALA A 45 -5.35 -4.03 -6.94
CA ALA A 45 -5.63 -4.47 -8.31
C ALA A 45 -4.64 -5.54 -8.79
N LEU A 46 -3.43 -5.54 -8.25
CA LEU A 46 -2.42 -6.59 -8.48
C LEU A 46 -2.57 -7.74 -7.49
N MET A 47 -2.73 -7.42 -6.20
CA MET A 47 -2.80 -8.38 -5.12
C MET A 47 -3.98 -9.35 -5.27
N VAL A 48 -5.17 -8.88 -5.65
CA VAL A 48 -6.40 -9.70 -5.70
C VAL A 48 -6.26 -10.98 -6.55
N GLY A 49 -5.42 -10.94 -7.59
CA GLY A 49 -5.19 -12.10 -8.47
C GLY A 49 -4.07 -13.05 -8.02
N THR A 50 -3.34 -12.73 -6.96
CA THR A 50 -2.10 -13.44 -6.58
C THR A 50 -2.00 -13.82 -5.10
N THR A 51 -2.83 -13.26 -4.23
CA THR A 51 -2.87 -13.54 -2.79
C THR A 51 -3.64 -14.82 -2.44
N ASP A 52 -3.34 -15.41 -1.28
CA ASP A 52 -4.12 -16.50 -0.67
C ASP A 52 -5.44 -16.02 0.02
N ILE A 53 -5.70 -14.71 0.06
CA ILE A 53 -6.92 -14.09 0.63
C ILE A 53 -7.55 -13.02 -0.29
N PRO A 54 -8.01 -13.39 -1.49
CA PRO A 54 -8.50 -12.42 -2.48
C PRO A 54 -9.75 -11.67 -2.01
N ASP A 55 -10.55 -12.26 -1.12
CA ASP A 55 -11.74 -11.64 -0.52
C ASP A 55 -11.38 -10.40 0.33
N TRP A 56 -10.20 -10.38 0.94
CA TRP A 56 -9.77 -9.25 1.75
C TRP A 56 -9.63 -7.96 0.93
N CYS A 57 -9.18 -8.03 -0.32
CA CYS A 57 -9.15 -6.86 -1.22
C CYS A 57 -10.55 -6.26 -1.43
N TYR A 58 -11.60 -7.09 -1.47
CA TYR A 58 -12.98 -6.62 -1.56
C TYR A 58 -13.44 -5.96 -0.26
N TYR A 59 -13.13 -6.54 0.90
CA TYR A 59 -13.47 -5.95 2.19
C TYR A 59 -12.83 -4.57 2.37
N GLU A 60 -11.56 -4.40 2.01
CA GLU A 60 -10.89 -3.10 2.13
C GLU A 60 -11.39 -2.05 1.11
N ALA A 61 -11.78 -2.47 -0.10
CA ALA A 61 -12.23 -1.53 -1.13
C ALA A 61 -13.72 -1.15 -1.03
N PHE A 62 -14.58 -2.11 -0.65
CA PHE A 62 -16.05 -1.96 -0.63
C PHE A 62 -16.65 -1.89 0.78
N GLY A 63 -15.88 -2.17 1.83
CA GLY A 63 -16.39 -2.21 3.20
C GLY A 63 -17.56 -3.18 3.36
N ASN A 64 -18.71 -2.67 3.82
CA ASN A 64 -19.90 -3.49 4.08
C ASN A 64 -20.49 -4.14 2.82
N GLU A 65 -20.19 -3.61 1.63
CA GLU A 65 -20.69 -4.12 0.35
C GLU A 65 -19.78 -5.20 -0.26
N ALA A 66 -18.71 -5.59 0.42
CA ALA A 66 -17.75 -6.55 -0.11
C ALA A 66 -18.39 -7.90 -0.48
N LYS A 67 -19.31 -8.41 0.34
CA LYS A 67 -19.97 -9.69 0.10
C LYS A 67 -20.80 -9.70 -1.19
N SER A 68 -21.46 -8.59 -1.53
CA SER A 68 -22.27 -8.49 -2.74
C SER A 68 -21.41 -8.25 -3.99
N ASN A 69 -20.22 -7.67 -3.84
CA ASN A 69 -19.32 -7.36 -4.95
C ASN A 69 -18.26 -8.46 -5.20
N TYR A 70 -18.10 -9.41 -4.27
CA TYR A 70 -17.10 -10.46 -4.39
C TYR A 70 -17.29 -11.32 -5.65
N THR A 71 -16.20 -11.54 -6.37
CA THR A 71 -16.11 -12.47 -7.50
C THR A 71 -14.70 -13.05 -7.57
N ALA A 72 -14.59 -14.29 -8.07
CA ALA A 72 -13.29 -14.93 -8.31
C ALA A 72 -12.52 -14.28 -9.47
N ALA A 73 -13.21 -13.55 -10.36
CA ALA A 73 -12.63 -12.83 -11.48
C ALA A 73 -13.08 -11.36 -11.43
N PRO A 74 -12.25 -10.44 -10.89
CA PRO A 74 -12.56 -9.02 -10.83
C PRO A 74 -12.82 -8.44 -12.23
N SER A 75 -13.87 -7.61 -12.37
CA SER A 75 -14.13 -6.89 -13.62
C SER A 75 -13.14 -5.73 -13.79
N ALA A 76 -13.18 -5.07 -14.95
CA ALA A 76 -12.38 -3.85 -15.17
C ALA A 76 -12.73 -2.76 -14.15
N GLU A 77 -14.01 -2.62 -13.78
CA GLU A 77 -14.48 -1.67 -12.78
C GLU A 77 -13.97 -2.01 -11.38
N HIS A 78 -13.95 -3.31 -11.01
CA HIS A 78 -13.35 -3.75 -9.75
C HIS A 78 -11.86 -3.39 -9.68
N LEU A 79 -11.10 -3.69 -10.74
CA LEU A 79 -9.67 -3.39 -10.80
C LEU A 79 -9.40 -1.88 -10.75
N ALA A 80 -10.23 -1.07 -11.41
CA ALA A 80 -10.12 0.39 -11.35
C ALA A 80 -10.36 0.93 -9.93
N LEU A 81 -11.41 0.45 -9.25
CA LEU A 81 -11.68 0.82 -7.85
C LEU A 81 -10.54 0.39 -6.92
N PHE A 82 -10.08 -0.85 -7.06
CA PHE A 82 -8.97 -1.39 -6.29
C PHE A 82 -7.71 -0.53 -6.42
N TYR A 83 -7.36 -0.11 -7.64
CA TYR A 83 -6.25 0.79 -7.87
C TYR A 83 -6.45 2.14 -7.18
N ASP A 84 -7.63 2.76 -7.36
CA ASP A 84 -7.94 4.07 -6.77
C ASP A 84 -7.82 4.07 -5.24
N LYS A 85 -8.31 3.01 -4.59
CA LYS A 85 -8.24 2.82 -3.13
C LYS A 85 -6.84 2.44 -2.61
N SER A 86 -5.90 2.14 -3.49
CA SER A 86 -4.58 1.61 -3.10
C SER A 86 -3.51 2.68 -2.94
N PRO A 87 -2.49 2.47 -2.07
CA PRO A 87 -1.36 3.39 -1.92
C PRO A 87 -0.62 3.73 -3.22
N ILE A 88 -0.55 2.79 -4.17
CA ILE A 88 0.12 3.00 -5.45
C ILE A 88 -0.46 4.18 -6.24
N SER A 89 -1.75 4.51 -6.09
CA SER A 89 -2.39 5.65 -6.77
C SER A 89 -1.84 7.01 -6.30
N HIS A 90 -1.09 7.03 -5.19
CA HIS A 90 -0.50 8.23 -4.60
C HIS A 90 1.04 8.20 -4.60
N VAL A 91 1.67 7.17 -5.17
CA VAL A 91 3.13 6.98 -5.06
C VAL A 91 3.94 8.13 -5.65
N SER A 92 3.41 8.82 -6.66
CA SER A 92 4.03 10.01 -7.29
C SER A 92 4.17 11.21 -6.36
N LYS A 93 3.38 11.26 -5.27
CA LYS A 93 3.40 12.35 -4.31
C LYS A 93 4.39 12.12 -3.17
N VAL A 94 4.86 10.89 -3.00
CA VAL A 94 5.69 10.49 -1.85
C VAL A 94 6.98 11.30 -1.82
N LYS A 95 7.28 11.90 -0.65
CA LYS A 95 8.54 12.62 -0.40
C LYS A 95 9.44 11.92 0.62
N ALA A 96 8.85 11.22 1.59
CA ALA A 96 9.60 10.57 2.65
C ALA A 96 10.51 9.46 2.08
N PRO A 97 11.81 9.43 2.46
CA PRO A 97 12.65 8.25 2.25
C PRO A 97 11.96 7.02 2.86
N THR A 98 11.83 5.95 2.07
CA THR A 98 11.03 4.78 2.47
C THR A 98 11.83 3.49 2.35
N LEU A 99 11.96 2.78 3.47
CA LEU A 99 12.53 1.43 3.52
C LEU A 99 11.44 0.38 3.26
N MET A 100 11.67 -0.50 2.29
CA MET A 100 10.76 -1.60 1.93
C MET A 100 11.38 -2.95 2.31
N ILE A 101 10.70 -3.73 3.15
CA ILE A 101 11.16 -5.07 3.58
C ILE A 101 10.19 -6.10 3.01
N LEU A 102 10.63 -6.92 2.04
CA LEU A 102 9.75 -7.81 1.28
C LEU A 102 10.11 -9.28 1.44
N GLY A 103 9.12 -10.12 1.72
CA GLY A 103 9.27 -11.57 1.81
C GLY A 103 9.12 -12.26 0.46
N ALA A 104 10.19 -12.89 -0.04
CA ALA A 104 10.19 -13.58 -1.34
C ALA A 104 9.24 -14.79 -1.44
N LYS A 105 8.82 -15.36 -0.31
CA LYS A 105 7.89 -16.50 -0.23
C LYS A 105 6.56 -16.14 0.45
N ASP A 106 6.25 -14.85 0.56
CA ASP A 106 5.01 -14.39 1.17
C ASP A 106 3.83 -14.69 0.22
N LEU A 107 2.95 -15.60 0.63
CA LEU A 107 1.72 -15.95 -0.11
C LEU A 107 0.56 -14.99 0.20
N ARG A 108 0.65 -14.30 1.34
CA ARG A 108 -0.36 -13.39 1.87
C ARG A 108 -0.29 -12.04 1.18
N VAL A 109 0.91 -11.45 1.13
CA VAL A 109 1.19 -10.25 0.35
C VAL A 109 2.28 -10.59 -0.66
N PRO A 110 1.93 -11.04 -1.86
CA PRO A 110 2.90 -11.44 -2.88
C PRO A 110 3.94 -10.36 -3.13
N ILE A 111 5.23 -10.76 -3.22
CA ILE A 111 6.37 -9.84 -3.34
C ILE A 111 6.25 -8.85 -4.51
N THR A 112 5.52 -9.21 -5.57
CA THR A 112 5.25 -8.36 -6.73
C THR A 112 4.59 -7.04 -6.35
N ASP A 113 3.76 -7.04 -5.30
CA ASP A 113 3.05 -5.85 -4.82
C ASP A 113 4.04 -4.80 -4.27
N GLY A 114 4.93 -5.23 -3.39
CA GLY A 114 6.00 -4.39 -2.86
C GLY A 114 7.05 -4.01 -3.90
N LEU A 115 7.39 -4.91 -4.83
CA LEU A 115 8.36 -4.61 -5.91
C LEU A 115 7.84 -3.55 -6.88
N GLN A 116 6.54 -3.57 -7.21
CA GLN A 116 5.95 -2.53 -8.05
C GLN A 116 6.05 -1.17 -7.36
N TYR A 117 5.68 -1.08 -6.08
CA TYR A 117 5.75 0.15 -5.31
C TYR A 117 7.20 0.66 -5.14
N ALA A 118 8.14 -0.23 -4.82
CA ALA A 118 9.55 0.11 -4.67
C ALA A 118 10.17 0.66 -5.97
N ARG A 119 9.79 0.12 -7.14
CA ARG A 119 10.22 0.64 -8.44
C ARG A 119 9.68 2.04 -8.68
N ALA A 120 8.40 2.28 -8.40
CA ALA A 120 7.79 3.60 -8.52
C ALA A 120 8.43 4.63 -7.56
N LEU A 121 8.74 4.24 -6.32
CA LEU A 121 9.52 5.09 -5.41
C LEU A 121 10.91 5.41 -5.94
N LYS A 122 11.59 4.43 -6.55
CA LYS A 122 12.94 4.62 -7.10
C LYS A 122 12.93 5.60 -8.28
N GLU A 123 11.93 5.50 -9.15
CA GLU A 123 11.71 6.46 -10.25
C GLU A 123 11.56 7.89 -9.73
N ASN A 124 10.92 8.07 -8.57
CA ASN A 124 10.75 9.37 -7.91
C ASN A 124 11.95 9.80 -7.04
N GLY A 125 13.03 9.02 -7.01
CA GLY A 125 14.22 9.29 -6.19
C GLY A 125 14.01 9.09 -4.68
N ARG A 126 13.07 8.23 -4.27
CA ARG A 126 12.63 8.04 -2.86
C ARG A 126 12.88 6.65 -2.28
N ALA A 127 13.36 5.70 -3.07
CA ALA A 127 13.70 4.36 -2.59
C ALA A 127 15.06 4.36 -1.88
N GLY A 128 15.08 3.81 -0.66
CA GLY A 128 16.29 3.51 0.13
C GLY A 128 16.45 2.03 0.39
#